data_AF-A0A3N5JQF6-F1
#
_entry.id   AF-A0A3N5JQF6-F1
#
_cell.length_a   1.000
_cell.length_b   1.000
_cell.length_c   1.000
_cell.angle_alpha   90.00
_cell.angle_beta   90.00
_cell.angle_gamma   90.00
#
_symmetry.space_group_name_H-M   'P 1'
#
loop_
_entity.id
_entity.type
_entity.pdbx_description
1 polymer ?
#
loop_
_entity_poly.entity_id
_entity_poly.type
_entity_poly.pdbx_seq_one_letter_code
_entity_poly.pdbx_strand_id
1 'polypeptide(L)' 'MAVLPFVNMSSDPEQEYFSDGISEEILNSLSRVKELQVAGRTSSFAFKGQNQDLRRIGEALGVANILEGSVRKSG' A
#
# COMPACT_ATOMS: atom_id res chain seq x y z
N MET A 1 4.87 -0.58 10.65
CA MET A 1 4.41 0.29 9.56
C MET A 1 3.60 -0.53 8.57
N ALA A 2 2.72 0.09 7.81
CA ALA A 2 2.00 -0.56 6.72
C ALA A 2 2.25 0.15 5.39
N VAL A 3 2.14 -0.58 4.29
CA VAL A 3 2.13 -0.03 2.93
C VAL A 3 0.75 -0.31 2.37
N LEU A 4 -0.07 0.71 2.20
CA LEU A 4 -1.38 0.56 1.57
C LEU A 4 -1.23 0.44 0.06
N PRO A 5 -2.15 -0.25 -0.63
CA PRO A 5 -2.12 -0.34 -2.09
C PRO A 5 -2.17 1.05 -2.71
N PHE A 6 -1.24 1.33 -3.62
CA PHE A 6 -1.14 2.61 -4.28
C PHE A 6 -2.31 2.77 -5.24
N VAL A 7 -2.88 3.97 -5.27
CA VAL A 7 -4.02 4.27 -6.13
C VAL A 7 -3.53 4.48 -7.57
N ASN A 8 -4.17 3.80 -8.51
CA ASN A 8 -3.97 4.07 -9.92
C ASN A 8 -4.61 5.43 -10.27
N MET A 9 -3.79 6.41 -10.68
CA MET A 9 -4.28 7.71 -11.16
C MET A 9 -4.53 7.74 -12.68
N SER A 10 -4.32 6.63 -13.38
CA SER A 10 -4.71 6.47 -14.79
C SER A 10 -6.17 6.02 -14.89
N SER A 11 -6.85 6.40 -15.97
CA SER A 11 -8.20 5.91 -16.30
C SER A 11 -8.21 4.52 -16.93
N ASP A 12 -7.03 3.89 -17.06
CA ASP A 12 -6.85 2.56 -17.64
C ASP A 12 -6.82 1.48 -16.55
N PRO A 13 -7.83 0.58 -16.50
CA PRO A 13 -7.88 -0.53 -15.54
C PRO A 13 -6.71 -1.50 -15.65
N GLU A 14 -6.06 -1.62 -16.81
CA GLU A 14 -4.88 -2.48 -16.98
C GLU A 14 -3.69 -1.97 -16.14
N GLN A 15 -3.71 -0.69 -15.75
CA GLN A 15 -2.68 -0.09 -14.89
C GLN A 15 -2.92 -0.31 -13.39
N GLU A 16 -4.07 -0.89 -13.02
CA GLU A 16 -4.33 -1.29 -11.64
C GLU A 16 -3.37 -2.39 -11.20
N TYR A 17 -3.16 -3.39 -12.06
CA TYR A 17 -2.18 -4.45 -11.83
C TYR A 17 -0.75 -3.91 -11.68
N PHE A 18 -0.40 -2.88 -12.45
CA PHE A 18 0.89 -2.21 -12.31
C PHE A 18 1.03 -1.51 -10.96
N SER A 19 -0.02 -0.79 -10.53
CA SER A 19 -0.03 -0.10 -9.23
C SER A 19 0.06 -1.08 -8.06
N ASP A 20 -0.63 -2.21 -8.16
CA ASP A 20 -0.53 -3.32 -7.19
C ASP A 20 0.87 -3.93 -7.17
N GLY A 21 1.45 -4.22 -8.34
CA GLY A 21 2.81 -4.76 -8.44
C GLY A 21 3.87 -3.84 -7.82
N ILE A 22 3.75 -2.51 -8.02
CA ILE A 22 4.63 -1.53 -7.37
C ILE A 22 4.44 -1.54 -5.85
N SER A 23 3.19 -1.59 -5.38
CA SER A 23 2.87 -1.63 -3.95
C SER A 23 3.46 -2.88 -3.29
N GLU A 24 3.37 -4.03 -3.96
CA GLU A 24 3.97 -5.28 -3.51
C GLU A 24 5.48 -5.24 -3.45
N GLU A 25 6.14 -4.69 -4.47
CA GLU A 25 7.60 -4.62 -4.49
C GLU A 25 8.14 -3.71 -3.39
N ILE A 26 7.45 -2.60 -3.10
CA ILE A 26 7.76 -1.72 -1.97
C ILE A 26 7.57 -2.45 -0.65
N LEU A 27 6.43 -3.13 -0.46
CA LEU A 27 6.16 -3.90 0.75
C LEU A 27 7.21 -4.98 0.98
N ASN A 28 7.59 -5.72 -0.08
CA ASN A 28 8.63 -6.75 -0.04
C ASN A 28 10.01 -6.15 0.23
N SER A 29 10.31 -4.97 -0.30
CA SER A 29 11.59 -4.31 -0.06
C SER A 29 11.71 -3.80 1.36
N LEU A 30 10.64 -3.22 1.93
CA LEU A 30 10.62 -2.76 3.31
C LEU A 30 10.59 -3.91 4.31
N SER A 31 9.94 -5.04 4.00
CA SER A 31 9.91 -6.21 4.89
C SER A 31 11.27 -6.90 5.04
N ARG A 32 12.20 -6.65 4.12
CA ARG A 32 13.60 -7.11 4.19
C ARG A 32 14.48 -6.26 5.11
N VAL A 33 14.04 -5.05 5.48
CA VAL A 33 14.76 -4.17 6.42
C VAL A 33 14.45 -4.64 7.83
N LYS A 34 15.44 -5.20 8.53
CA LYS A 34 15.24 -5.85 9.85
C LYS A 34 14.74 -4.89 10.92
N GLU A 35 15.08 -3.62 10.80
CA GLU A 35 14.69 -2.54 11.68
C GLU A 35 13.24 -2.10 11.46
N LEU A 36 12.60 -2.52 10.36
CA LEU A 36 11.21 -2.20 10.04
C LEU A 36 10.30 -3.40 10.29
N GLN A 37 9.37 -3.25 11.23
CA GLN A 37 8.24 -4.15 11.34
C GLN A 37 7.15 -3.72 10.35
N VAL A 38 6.85 -4.56 9.36
CA VAL A 38 5.87 -4.25 8.30
C VAL A 38 4.63 -5.13 8.44
N ALA A 39 3.44 -4.53 8.39
CA ALA A 39 2.19 -5.27 8.39
C ALA A 39 2.08 -6.14 7.12
N GLY A 40 1.54 -7.35 7.26
CA GLY A 40 1.46 -8.30 6.15
C GLY A 40 0.67 -7.77 4.95
N ARG A 41 1.03 -8.25 3.75
CA ARG A 41 0.38 -7.87 2.48
C ARG A 41 -1.13 -7.98 2.55
N THR A 42 -1.66 -9.15 2.94
CA THR A 42 -3.11 -9.40 3.01
C THR A 42 -3.83 -8.40 3.91
N SER A 43 -3.25 -8.07 5.07
CA SER A 43 -3.84 -7.11 6.01
C SER A 43 -3.87 -5.71 5.42
N SER A 44 -2.79 -5.27 4.78
CA SER A 44 -2.73 -3.94 4.15
C SER A 44 -3.66 -3.84 2.94
N PHE A 45 -3.73 -4.89 2.11
CA PHE A 45 -4.58 -4.92 0.91
C PHE A 45 -6.07 -5.02 1.22
N ALA A 46 -6.47 -5.46 2.42
CA ALA A 46 -7.87 -5.44 2.85
C ALA A 46 -8.49 -4.03 2.82
N PHE A 47 -7.66 -2.98 2.92
CA PHE A 47 -8.10 -1.58 2.89
C PHE A 47 -8.10 -0.96 1.49
N LYS A 48 -7.78 -1.72 0.43
CA LYS A 48 -7.81 -1.22 -0.94
C LYS A 48 -9.18 -0.65 -1.31
N GLY A 49 -9.20 0.55 -1.89
CA GLY A 49 -10.43 1.21 -2.33
C GLY A 49 -11.37 1.63 -1.20
N GLN A 50 -10.96 1.49 0.06
CA GLN A 50 -11.72 2.00 1.19
C GLN A 50 -11.36 3.46 1.45
N ASN A 51 -12.36 4.32 1.57
CA ASN A 51 -12.18 5.70 1.99
C ASN A 51 -12.29 5.79 3.53
N GLN A 52 -11.32 5.17 4.22
CA GLN A 52 -11.22 5.18 5.68
C GLN A 52 -10.13 6.13 6.16
N ASP A 53 -10.33 6.69 7.34
CA ASP A 53 -9.32 7.52 8.01
C ASP A 53 -8.05 6.71 8.30
N LEU A 54 -6.89 7.23 7.89
CA LEU A 54 -5.60 6.56 8.06
C LEU A 54 -5.28 6.20 9.51
N ARG A 55 -5.75 6.98 10.48
CA ARG A 55 -5.55 6.67 11.91
C ARG A 55 -6.25 5.38 12.29
N ARG A 56 -7.48 5.18 11.81
CA ARG A 56 -8.24 3.95 12.04
C ARG A 56 -7.61 2.74 11.36
N ILE A 57 -7.09 2.93 10.15
CA ILE A 57 -6.36 1.88 9.44
C ILE A 57 -5.09 1.51 10.22
N GLY A 58 -4.36 2.50 10.75
CA GLY A 58 -3.17 2.30 11.57
C GLY A 58 -3.48 1.53 12.85
N GLU A 59 -4.54 1.91 13.55
CA GLU A 59 -5.06 1.19 14.72
C GLU A 59 -5.43 -0.26 14.38
N ALA A 60 -6.19 -0.48 13.30
CA ALA A 60 -6.61 -1.81 12.87
C ALA A 60 -5.43 -2.71 12.46
N LEU A 61 -4.38 -2.13 11.88
CA LEU A 61 -3.15 -2.82 11.49
C LEU A 61 -2.12 -2.92 12.62
N GLY A 62 -2.34 -2.24 13.75
CA GLY A 62 -1.37 -2.17 14.85
C GLY A 62 -0.07 -1.46 14.49
N VAL A 63 -0.12 -0.44 13.63
CA VAL A 63 1.06 0.29 13.14
C VAL A 63 0.98 1.78 13.40
N ALA A 64 2.13 2.38 13.76
CA ALA A 64 2.24 3.83 13.97
C ALA A 64 2.45 4.63 12.67
N ASN A 65 2.96 3.99 11.62
CA ASN A 65 3.31 4.64 10.36
C ASN A 65 2.62 3.94 9.20
N ILE A 66 2.07 4.72 8.27
CA ILE A 66 1.46 4.25 7.03
C ILE A 66 2.14 4.94 5.85
N LEU A 67 2.49 4.14 4.86
CA LEU A 67 2.89 4.62 3.54
C LEU A 67 1.71 4.42 2.58
N GLU A 68 1.24 5.52 2.01
CA GLU A 68 0.27 5.55 0.92
C GLU A 68 0.81 6.36 -0.25
N GLY A 69 0.21 6.17 -1.42
CA GLY A 69 0.63 6.89 -2.61
C GLY A 69 -0.24 6.55 -3.82
N SER A 70 0.15 7.13 -4.94
CA SER A 70 -0.49 6.88 -6.23
C SER A 70 0.55 6.62 -7.30
N VAL A 71 0.22 5.73 -8.23
CA VAL A 71 1.06 5.49 -9.41
C VAL A 71 0.45 6.21 -10.60
N ARG A 72 1.30 6.94 -11.32
CA ARG A 72 0.98 7.51 -12.62
C ARG A 72 2.02 7.02 -13.61
N LYS A 73 1.58 6.29 -14.63
CA LYS A 73 2.41 5.98 -15.78
C LYS A 73 2.38 7.19 -16.71
N SER A 74 3.51 7.87 -16.83
CA SER A 74 3.72 8.82 -17.92
C SER A 74 4.27 8.03 -19.11
N GLY A 75 3.54 8.06 -20.22
CA GLY A 75 4.06 7.65 -21.53
C GLY A 75 4.83 8.80 -22.15
#